data_AF-A0A1H1TV46-F1
#
_entry.id   AF-A0A1H1TV46-F1
#
_cell.length_a   1.000
_cell.length_b   1.000
_cell.length_c   1.000
_cell.angle_alpha   90.00
_cell.angle_beta   90.00
_cell.angle_gamma   90.00
#
_symmetry.space_group_name_H-M   'P 1'
#
loop_
_entity.id
_entity.type
_entity.pdbx_description
1 polymer ?
#
loop_
_entity_poly.entity_id
_entity_poly.type
_entity_poly.pdbx_seq_one_letter_code
_entity_poly.pdbx_strand_id
1 'polypeptide(L)'
;MTQSVDMAIFDMADEFIAVANRLLEEERKDLGKISAAIRYAAARFSAHEVACRSADLAADKDKARIWYTEQFEKMVTENLDQHLEMSQS
;
A
#
# COMPACT_ATOMS: atom_id res chain seq x y z
N MET A 1 16.93 3.80 18.43
CA MET A 1 17.07 2.67 17.49
C MET A 1 15.75 2.49 16.74
N THR A 2 15.36 3.48 15.95
CA THR A 2 14.06 3.53 15.24
C THR A 2 14.23 3.42 13.73
N GLN A 3 15.46 3.62 13.23
CA GLN A 3 15.77 3.70 11.81
C GLN A 3 15.78 2.33 11.09
N SER A 4 15.89 1.21 11.82
CA SER A 4 16.03 -0.13 11.21
C SER A 4 14.70 -0.81 10.86
N VAL A 5 13.60 -0.44 11.52
CA VAL A 5 12.28 -1.03 11.26
C VAL A 5 11.64 -0.40 10.02
N ASP A 6 11.83 0.91 9.83
CA ASP A 6 11.29 1.63 8.66
C ASP A 6 11.96 1.18 7.35
N MET A 7 13.28 0.93 7.35
CA MET A 7 13.98 0.44 6.15
C MET A 7 13.40 -0.88 5.63
N ALA A 8 13.05 -1.82 6.52
CA ALA A 8 12.51 -3.11 6.09
C ALA A 8 11.14 -2.98 5.40
N ILE A 9 10.30 -2.02 5.82
CA ILE A 9 9.00 -1.78 5.18
C ILE A 9 9.18 -1.16 3.81
N PHE A 10 10.12 -0.23 3.65
CA PHE A 10 10.44 0.37 2.35
C PHE A 10 11.00 -0.66 1.37
N ASP A 11 11.95 -1.50 1.81
CA ASP A 11 12.51 -2.56 0.97
C ASP A 11 11.41 -3.53 0.48
N MET A 12 10.49 -3.93 1.35
CA MET A 12 9.34 -4.76 0.97
C MET A 12 8.37 -4.04 0.01
N ALA A 13 8.17 -2.73 0.18
CA ALA A 13 7.33 -1.94 -0.72
C ALA A 13 7.95 -1.86 -2.12
N ASP A 14 9.27 -1.69 -2.20
CA ASP A 14 10.02 -1.66 -3.46
C ASP A 14 9.92 -2.99 -4.22
N GLU A 15 9.87 -4.13 -3.52
CA GLU A 15 9.61 -5.42 -4.16
C GLU A 15 8.24 -5.47 -4.85
N PHE A 16 7.18 -4.90 -4.23
CA PHE A 16 5.86 -4.82 -4.86
C PHE A 16 5.84 -3.83 -6.04
N ILE A 17 6.56 -2.72 -5.93
CA ILE A 17 6.71 -1.73 -7.01
C ILE A 17 7.48 -2.34 -8.18
N ALA A 18 8.52 -3.15 -7.94
CA ALA A 18 9.25 -3.84 -8.98
C ALA A 18 8.34 -4.76 -9.81
N VAL A 19 7.39 -5.45 -9.16
CA VAL A 19 6.36 -6.23 -9.86
C VAL A 19 5.45 -5.33 -10.69
N ALA A 20 5.02 -4.18 -10.17
CA ALA A 20 4.21 -3.21 -10.90
C ALA A 20 4.93 -2.69 -12.15
N ASN A 21 6.21 -2.36 -12.02
CA ASN A 21 7.06 -1.88 -13.10
C ASN A 21 7.25 -2.98 -14.15
N ARG A 22 7.48 -4.23 -13.74
CA ARG A 22 7.53 -5.37 -14.68
C ARG A 22 6.23 -5.50 -15.49
N LEU A 23 5.07 -5.38 -14.84
CA LEU A 23 3.78 -5.46 -15.52
C LEU A 23 3.58 -4.34 -16.54
N LEU A 24 4.08 -3.14 -16.22
CA LEU A 24 3.98 -1.97 -17.08
C LEU A 24 4.97 -2.04 -18.25
N GLU A 25 6.24 -2.30 -17.95
CA GLU A 25 7.34 -2.23 -18.90
C GLU A 25 7.46 -3.51 -19.70
N GLU A 26 7.58 -4.68 -19.07
CA GLU A 26 7.80 -5.93 -19.80
C GLU A 26 6.50 -6.48 -20.40
N GLU A 27 5.43 -6.49 -19.62
CA GLU A 27 4.15 -7.06 -20.04
C GLU A 27 3.22 -6.05 -20.73
N ARG A 28 3.65 -4.78 -20.86
CA ARG A 28 2.91 -3.68 -21.53
C ARG A 28 1.45 -3.54 -21.09
N LYS A 29 1.16 -3.83 -19.82
CA LYS A 29 -0.20 -3.70 -19.26
C LYS A 29 -0.52 -2.23 -19.00
N ASP A 30 -1.82 -1.93 -19.01
CA ASP A 30 -2.32 -0.58 -18.76
C ASP A 30 -2.01 -0.11 -17.33
N LEU A 31 -1.42 1.08 -17.21
CA LEU A 31 -1.03 1.70 -15.94
C LEU A 31 -2.23 1.84 -14.99
N GLY A 32 -3.39 2.23 -15.50
CA GLY A 32 -4.63 2.37 -14.71
C GLY A 32 -5.06 1.04 -14.10
N LYS A 33 -5.01 -0.05 -14.89
CA LYS A 33 -5.30 -1.41 -14.41
C LYS A 33 -4.29 -1.90 -13.39
N ILE A 34 -3.00 -1.65 -13.59
CA ILE A 34 -1.95 -2.02 -12.62
C ILE A 34 -2.20 -1.27 -11.29
N SER A 35 -2.44 0.04 -11.36
CA SER A 35 -2.72 0.87 -10.19
C SER A 35 -3.96 0.39 -9.42
N ALA A 36 -5.03 0.03 -10.13
CA ALA A 36 -6.23 -0.55 -9.52
C ALA A 36 -5.95 -1.93 -8.89
N ALA A 37 -5.16 -2.77 -9.56
CA ALA A 37 -4.79 -4.09 -9.08
C ALA A 37 -3.96 -4.02 -7.79
N ILE A 38 -3.02 -3.08 -7.67
CA ILE A 38 -2.23 -2.87 -6.45
C ILE A 38 -3.12 -2.48 -5.28
N ARG A 39 -4.02 -1.50 -5.46
CA ARG A 39 -4.97 -1.11 -4.41
C ARG A 39 -5.84 -2.29 -3.97
N TYR A 40 -6.29 -3.11 -4.92
CA TYR A 40 -7.09 -4.29 -4.62
C TYR A 40 -6.28 -5.37 -3.88
N ALA A 41 -5.03 -5.60 -4.28
CA ALA A 41 -4.12 -6.54 -3.63
C ALA A 41 -3.81 -6.12 -2.19
N ALA A 42 -3.50 -4.84 -1.97
CA ALA A 42 -3.27 -4.28 -0.64
C ALA A 42 -4.50 -4.47 0.26
N ALA A 43 -5.70 -4.14 -0.22
CA ALA A 43 -6.93 -4.33 0.54
C ALA A 43 -7.17 -5.80 0.93
N ARG A 44 -6.90 -6.75 0.02
CA ARG A 44 -7.02 -8.19 0.29
C ARG A 44 -6.02 -8.66 1.36
N PHE A 45 -4.78 -8.19 1.28
CA PHE A 45 -3.74 -8.57 2.22
C PHE A 45 -4.01 -7.98 3.62
N SER A 46 -4.42 -6.71 3.69
CA SER A 46 -4.85 -6.08 4.95
C SER A 46 -6.05 -6.80 5.57
N ALA A 47 -7.05 -7.18 4.78
CA ALA A 47 -8.18 -7.96 5.29
C ALA A 47 -7.75 -9.34 5.83
N HIS A 48 -6.77 -9.98 5.18
CA HIS A 48 -6.20 -11.24 5.65
C HIS A 48 -5.42 -11.07 6.96
N GLU A 49 -4.64 -10.00 7.12
CA GLU A 49 -3.94 -9.68 8.36
C GLU A 49 -4.90 -9.62 9.56
N VAL A 50 -6.04 -8.94 9.40
CA VAL A 50 -7.08 -8.86 10.45
C VAL A 50 -7.66 -10.23 10.73
N ALA A 51 -8.02 -10.98 9.68
CA ALA A 51 -8.60 -12.31 9.84
C ALA A 51 -7.65 -13.27 10.57
N CYS A 52 -6.34 -13.15 10.39
CA CYS A 52 -5.34 -13.96 11.10
C CYS A 52 -5.14 -13.56 12.57
N ARG A 53 -5.40 -12.29 12.92
CA ARG A 53 -5.14 -11.75 14.25
C ARG A 53 -6.39 -11.62 15.13
N SER A 54 -7.56 -11.59 14.51
CA SER A 54 -8.83 -11.36 15.20
C SER A 54 -9.40 -12.66 15.76
N ALA A 55 -9.85 -12.61 17.02
CA ALA A 55 -10.65 -13.68 17.62
C ALA A 55 -12.14 -13.58 17.23
N ASP A 56 -12.60 -12.38 16.87
CA ASP A 56 -13.95 -12.09 16.38
C ASP A 56 -13.89 -11.06 15.25
N LEU A 57 -13.73 -11.56 14.02
CA LEU A 57 -13.60 -10.72 12.84
C LEU A 57 -14.83 -9.84 12.62
N ALA A 58 -16.02 -10.28 13.05
CA ALA A 58 -17.24 -9.48 12.87
C ALA A 58 -17.19 -8.22 13.76
N ALA A 59 -16.71 -8.34 14.99
CA ALA A 59 -16.53 -7.22 15.90
C ALA A 59 -15.39 -6.28 15.46
N ASP A 60 -14.30 -6.82 14.93
CA ASP A 60 -13.11 -6.04 14.57
C ASP A 60 -13.16 -5.38 13.18
N LYS A 61 -14.06 -5.84 12.29
CA LYS A 61 -14.13 -5.42 10.88
C LYS A 61 -14.18 -3.91 10.70
N ASP A 62 -15.05 -3.22 11.43
CA ASP A 62 -15.27 -1.78 11.23
C ASP A 62 -14.08 -0.96 11.74
N LYS A 63 -13.51 -1.36 12.87
CA LYS A 63 -12.29 -0.75 13.42
C LYS A 63 -11.11 -0.93 12.46
N ALA A 64 -10.94 -2.13 11.91
CA ALA A 64 -9.92 -2.41 10.91
C ALA A 64 -10.11 -1.55 9.66
N ARG A 65 -11.34 -1.49 9.11
CA ARG A 65 -11.63 -0.66 7.92
C ARG A 65 -11.18 0.79 8.14
N ILE A 66 -11.59 1.40 9.25
CA ILE A 66 -11.24 2.79 9.58
C ILE A 66 -9.72 2.95 9.64
N TRP A 67 -9.05 2.07 10.39
CA TRP A 67 -7.61 2.16 10.58
C TRP A 67 -6.83 2.06 9.25
N TYR A 68 -7.11 1.06 8.40
CA TYR A 68 -6.40 0.92 7.13
C TYR A 68 -6.70 2.07 6.16
N THR A 69 -7.92 2.60 6.14
CA THR A 69 -8.24 3.77 5.31
C THR A 69 -7.46 5.00 5.77
N GLU A 70 -7.38 5.27 7.07
CA GLU A 70 -6.59 6.38 7.62
C GLU A 70 -5.09 6.22 7.34
N GLN A 71 -4.54 5.00 7.46
CA GLN A 71 -3.13 4.76 7.11
C GLN A 71 -2.88 5.03 5.63
N PHE A 72 -3.74 4.51 4.75
CA PHE A 72 -3.59 4.71 3.30
C PHE A 72 -3.74 6.17 2.90
N GLU A 73 -4.67 6.90 3.52
CA GLU A 73 -4.87 8.34 3.30
C GLU A 73 -3.62 9.16 3.66
N LYS A 74 -2.96 8.83 4.77
CA LYS A 74 -1.70 9.48 5.16
C LYS A 74 -0.60 9.22 4.13
N MET A 75 -0.37 7.96 3.81
CA MET A 75 0.70 7.58 2.86
C MET A 75 0.48 8.18 1.48
N VAL A 76 -0.75 8.16 0.95
CA VAL A 76 -1.02 8.73 -0.38
C VAL A 76 -0.86 10.26 -0.37
N THR A 77 -1.30 10.93 0.69
CA THR A 77 -1.11 12.39 0.84
C THR A 77 0.38 12.74 0.85
N GLU A 78 1.17 12.05 1.67
CA GLU A 78 2.62 12.27 1.75
C GLU A 78 3.32 12.08 0.40
N ASN A 79 2.95 11.03 -0.36
CA ASN A 79 3.54 10.79 -1.69
C ASN A 79 3.11 11.84 -2.73
N LEU A 80 1.86 12.32 -2.66
CA LEU A 80 1.40 13.40 -3.54
C LEU A 80 2.11 14.72 -3.24
N ASP A 81 2.31 15.05 -1.97
CA ASP A 81 3.05 16.23 -1.54
C ASP A 81 4.51 16.18 -2.04
N GLN A 82 5.17 15.03 -1.94
CA GLN A 82 6.51 14.83 -2.49
C GLN A 82 6.55 15.06 -4.02
N HIS A 83 5.57 14.55 -4.76
CA HIS A 83 5.48 14.81 -6.20
C HIS A 83 5.25 16.30 -6.51
N LEU A 84 4.46 17.01 -5.70
CA LEU A 84 4.25 18.45 -5.85
C LEU A 84 5.56 19.22 -5.63
N GLU A 85 6.32 18.90 -4.57
CA GLU A 85 7.62 19.51 -4.28
C GLU A 85 8.62 19.29 -5.43
N MET A 86 8.71 18.04 -5.93
CA MET A 86 9.59 17.71 -7.06
C MET A 86 9.19 18.41 -8.36
N SER A 87 7.88 18.67 -8.57
CA SER A 87 7.39 19.32 -9.79
C SER A 87 7.62 20.83 -9.83
N GLN A 88 7.91 21.46 -8.68
CA GLN A 88 8.18 22.90 -8.56
C GLN A 88 9.67 23.24 -8.46
N SER A 89 10.54 22.21 -8.48
CA SER A 89 12.00 22.31 -8.40
C SER A 89 12.64 22.30 -9.79
#